data_AF-A0A936WX19-F1
#
_entry.id   AF-A0A936WX19-F1
#
_cell.length_a   1.000
_cell.length_b   1.000
_cell.length_c   1.000
_cell.angle_alpha   90.00
_cell.angle_beta   90.00
_cell.angle_gamma   90.00
#
_symmetry.space_group_name_H-M   'P 1'
#
loop_
_entity.id
_entity.type
_entity.pdbx_description
1 polymer ?
#
loop_
_entity_poly.entity_id
_entity_poly.type
_entity_poly.pdbx_seq_one_letter_code
_entity_poly.pdbx_strand_id
1 'polypeptide(L)'
;MYFKDNLISDVTYTEQQLQNQLLGAIKDYKTENNENPTATWFWRSGLLWFLGNHGGEALGVKIQYYTGNEIELSTQIINSTSPQTPGDVFRKALELNKGDVNKALLACHNVIRASARGAEDFSGQLTESEKNLIKKPNYRGLSEEEKKKKYQLEQMAGRFKNSQVFEKLAPMRKGDNMGAWYHFFATSLVSFNNHAYSGFINGGMSSNGAYRNALDLMIWTEENLVSGDIYSDPNEYCIDHYGLKTGDLIAQNYFPEFLGKYTEIAIDKYLDNRKKQDGTS
;
A
#
# COMPACT_ATOMS: atom_id res chain seq x y z
N MET A 1 13.20 6.96 -23.45
CA MET A 1 12.58 5.91 -24.30
C MET A 1 11.09 5.98 -24.01
N TYR A 2 10.28 6.54 -24.93
CA TYR A 2 8.82 6.62 -24.74
C TYR A 2 8.23 5.25 -25.11
N PHE A 3 7.83 4.47 -24.11
CA PHE A 3 7.00 3.30 -24.33
C PHE A 3 5.70 3.78 -24.98
N LYS A 4 5.55 3.54 -26.29
CA LYS A 4 4.32 3.87 -27.02
C LYS A 4 3.16 3.08 -26.43
N ASP A 5 2.00 3.72 -26.37
CA ASP A 5 0.71 3.29 -25.78
C ASP A 5 0.13 1.94 -26.26
N ASN A 6 0.89 1.13 -26.99
CA ASN A 6 0.48 -0.15 -27.58
C ASN A 6 0.97 -1.38 -26.80
N LEU A 7 1.66 -1.22 -25.66
CA LEU A 7 2.20 -2.35 -24.88
C LEU A 7 1.21 -2.93 -23.85
N ILE A 8 0.04 -2.32 -23.69
CA ILE A 8 -0.89 -2.64 -22.60
C ILE A 8 -2.21 -3.17 -23.19
N SER A 9 -2.19 -4.30 -23.88
CA SER A 9 -3.44 -4.93 -24.35
C SER A 9 -4.19 -5.65 -23.23
N ASP A 10 -3.52 -5.94 -22.12
CA ASP A 10 -3.98 -6.94 -21.15
C ASP A 10 -4.26 -6.37 -19.75
N VAL A 11 -4.02 -5.06 -19.52
CA VAL A 11 -4.36 -4.45 -18.23
C VAL A 11 -5.84 -4.10 -18.15
N THR A 12 -6.49 -4.60 -17.11
CA THR A 12 -7.95 -4.49 -16.94
C THR A 12 -8.41 -3.05 -16.70
N TYR A 13 -7.56 -2.21 -16.09
CA TYR A 13 -7.89 -0.83 -15.74
C TYR A 13 -6.88 0.15 -16.34
N THR A 14 -7.38 1.19 -16.98
CA THR A 14 -6.56 2.34 -17.38
C THR A 14 -6.07 3.13 -16.16
N GLU A 15 -4.97 3.87 -16.33
CA GLU A 15 -4.46 4.83 -15.34
C GLU A 15 -5.58 5.71 -14.76
N GLN A 16 -6.39 6.31 -15.63
CA GLN A 16 -7.46 7.22 -15.24
C GLN A 16 -8.58 6.51 -14.45
N GLN A 17 -8.92 5.27 -14.77
CA GLN A 17 -9.91 4.50 -14.02
C GLN A 17 -9.43 4.23 -12.58
N LEU A 18 -8.15 3.89 -12.40
CA LEU A 18 -7.57 3.63 -11.08
C LEU A 18 -7.51 4.91 -10.24
N GLN A 19 -7.06 6.01 -10.84
CA GLN A 19 -7.05 7.32 -10.18
C GLN A 19 -8.46 7.72 -9.75
N ASN A 20 -9.45 7.61 -10.64
CA ASN A 20 -10.84 7.94 -10.33
C ASN A 20 -11.41 7.06 -9.20
N GLN A 21 -11.08 5.77 -9.18
CA GLN A 21 -11.52 4.86 -8.12
C GLN A 21 -10.95 5.23 -6.75
N LEU A 22 -9.64 5.47 -6.63
CA LEU A 22 -9.01 5.79 -5.34
C LEU A 22 -9.39 7.19 -4.85
N LEU A 23 -9.38 8.18 -5.74
CA LEU A 23 -9.80 9.54 -5.40
C LEU A 23 -11.29 9.58 -5.06
N GLY A 24 -12.11 8.79 -5.76
CA GLY A 24 -13.53 8.59 -5.46
C GLY A 24 -13.74 7.99 -4.08
N ALA A 25 -13.00 6.92 -3.72
CA ALA A 25 -13.09 6.29 -2.40
C ALA A 25 -12.79 7.28 -1.25
N ILE A 26 -11.79 8.15 -1.40
CA ILE A 26 -11.48 9.19 -0.40
C ILE A 26 -12.61 10.23 -0.32
N LYS A 27 -13.14 10.66 -1.47
CA LYS A 27 -14.25 11.60 -1.54
C LYS A 27 -15.51 11.05 -0.87
N ASP A 28 -15.83 9.78 -1.15
CA ASP A 28 -16.97 9.08 -0.59
C ASP A 28 -16.81 8.95 0.93
N TYR A 29 -15.65 8.48 1.41
CA TYR A 29 -15.33 8.41 2.84
C TYR A 29 -15.56 9.75 3.54
N LYS A 30 -15.02 10.84 2.97
CA LYS A 30 -15.17 12.19 3.52
C LYS A 30 -16.64 12.63 3.59
N THR A 31 -17.40 12.32 2.54
CA THR A 31 -18.82 12.68 2.45
C THR A 31 -19.65 11.93 3.47
N GLU A 32 -19.42 10.62 3.62
CA GLU A 32 -20.20 9.73 4.47
C GLU A 32 -19.92 9.94 5.96
N ASN A 33 -18.65 10.20 6.32
CA ASN A 33 -18.24 10.36 7.71
C ASN A 33 -18.24 11.83 8.17
N ASN A 34 -18.40 12.78 7.24
CA ASN A 34 -18.23 14.21 7.50
C ASN A 34 -16.88 14.53 8.18
N GLU A 35 -15.84 13.78 7.79
CA GLU A 35 -14.48 13.86 8.34
C GLU A 35 -13.47 14.02 7.21
N ASN A 36 -12.42 14.82 7.43
CA ASN A 36 -11.32 14.86 6.46
C ASN A 36 -10.47 13.58 6.59
N PRO A 37 -9.98 13.02 5.49
CA PRO A 37 -9.01 11.94 5.55
C PRO A 37 -7.76 12.41 6.32
N THR A 38 -7.10 11.48 6.99
CA THR A 38 -5.88 11.75 7.74
C THR A 38 -4.71 10.96 7.12
N ALA A 39 -3.49 11.23 7.59
CA ALA A 39 -2.34 10.45 7.18
C ALA A 39 -1.34 10.36 8.34
N THR A 40 -1.00 9.13 8.74
CA THR A 40 0.07 8.90 9.72
C THR A 40 1.41 8.70 9.03
N TRP A 41 2.45 9.31 9.55
CA TRP A 41 3.78 9.24 8.96
C TRP A 41 4.44 7.86 9.13
N PHE A 42 4.83 7.24 8.02
CA PHE A 42 5.72 6.07 8.01
C PHE A 42 7.14 6.49 7.63
N TRP A 43 8.12 6.15 8.46
CA TRP A 43 9.53 6.45 8.19
C TRP A 43 10.10 5.52 7.09
N ARG A 44 11.19 5.95 6.43
CA ARG A 44 11.90 5.33 5.27
C ARG A 44 12.04 3.80 5.26
N SER A 45 11.96 3.15 6.41
CA SER A 45 12.04 1.70 6.55
C SER A 45 10.85 0.97 5.92
N GLY A 46 9.71 1.65 5.69
CA GLY A 46 8.62 1.13 4.87
C GLY A 46 9.03 0.86 3.42
N LEU A 47 9.76 1.78 2.77
CA LEU A 47 10.23 1.63 1.38
C LEU A 47 11.13 0.40 1.16
N LEU A 48 12.11 0.22 2.04
CA LEU A 48 12.99 -0.94 2.01
C LEU A 48 12.24 -2.25 2.31
N TRP A 49 11.16 -2.17 3.07
CA TRP A 49 10.28 -3.30 3.30
C TRP A 49 9.34 -3.60 2.12
N PHE A 50 8.87 -2.56 1.42
CA PHE A 50 7.95 -2.68 0.28
C PHE A 50 8.56 -3.47 -0.87
N LEU A 51 9.86 -3.31 -1.10
CA LEU A 51 10.55 -3.88 -2.27
C LEU A 51 11.39 -5.11 -1.92
N GLY A 52 11.70 -5.35 -0.64
CA GLY A 52 12.34 -6.58 -0.22
C GLY A 52 11.42 -7.78 -0.42
N ASN A 53 11.77 -8.69 -1.34
CA ASN A 53 11.02 -9.93 -1.58
C ASN A 53 10.82 -10.80 -0.33
N HIS A 54 11.56 -10.54 0.75
CA HIS A 54 11.50 -11.26 2.04
C HIS A 54 11.34 -10.35 3.28
N GLY A 55 10.92 -9.10 3.13
CA GLY A 55 10.77 -8.19 4.27
C GLY A 55 12.09 -8.02 5.04
N GLY A 56 13.01 -7.21 4.50
CA GLY A 56 14.15 -6.72 5.28
C GLY A 56 15.25 -7.73 5.64
N GLU A 57 15.31 -8.93 5.05
CA GLU A 57 16.45 -9.84 5.29
C GLU A 57 17.80 -9.21 4.88
N ALA A 58 17.80 -8.26 3.94
CA ALA A 58 18.99 -7.49 3.55
C ALA A 58 19.62 -6.67 4.70
N LEU A 59 18.89 -6.42 5.81
CA LEU A 59 19.38 -5.71 6.99
C LEU A 59 19.36 -6.56 8.26
N GLY A 60 19.06 -7.86 8.18
CA GLY A 60 19.00 -8.75 9.34
C GLY A 60 17.85 -8.44 10.32
N VAL A 61 16.91 -7.56 9.95
CA VAL A 61 15.73 -7.23 10.78
C VAL A 61 14.47 -7.60 10.01
N LYS A 62 13.77 -8.64 10.48
CA LYS A 62 12.39 -8.93 10.05
C LYS A 62 11.45 -7.91 10.66
N ILE A 63 11.37 -6.73 10.06
CA ILE A 63 10.30 -5.78 10.35
C ILE A 63 9.14 -6.19 9.45
N GLN A 64 7.99 -6.52 10.01
CA GLN A 64 6.75 -6.66 9.25
C GLN A 64 5.90 -5.41 9.50
N TYR A 65 5.53 -4.70 8.44
CA TYR A 65 4.69 -3.50 8.55
C TYR A 65 3.24 -3.92 8.41
N TYR A 66 2.57 -4.01 9.55
CA TYR A 66 1.13 -4.22 9.60
C TYR A 66 0.43 -2.99 10.16
N THR A 67 -0.76 -2.76 9.64
CA THR A 67 -1.70 -1.80 10.20
C THR A 67 -2.45 -2.36 11.39
N GLY A 68 -2.56 -3.69 11.47
CA GLY A 68 -3.40 -4.41 12.43
C GLY A 68 -4.83 -4.65 11.92
N ASN A 69 -5.14 -4.19 10.69
CA ASN A 69 -6.46 -4.27 10.08
C ASN A 69 -6.50 -5.22 8.86
N GLU A 70 -5.39 -5.87 8.52
CA GLU A 70 -5.29 -6.78 7.36
C GLU A 70 -6.29 -7.95 7.47
N ILE A 71 -6.46 -8.48 8.70
CA ILE A 71 -7.39 -9.56 8.99
C ILE A 71 -8.83 -9.12 8.73
N GLU A 72 -9.20 -7.96 9.26
CA GLU A 72 -10.56 -7.45 9.12
C GLU A 72 -10.86 -7.08 7.68
N LEU A 73 -9.92 -6.44 6.97
CA LEU A 73 -10.04 -6.12 5.55
C LEU A 73 -10.24 -7.37 4.71
N SER A 74 -9.41 -8.40 4.91
CA SER A 74 -9.55 -9.70 4.22
C SER A 74 -10.93 -10.31 4.48
N THR A 75 -11.42 -10.23 5.72
CA THR A 75 -12.73 -10.74 6.10
C THR A 75 -13.87 -10.00 5.38
N GLN A 76 -13.79 -8.67 5.30
CA GLN A 76 -14.76 -7.87 4.56
C GLN A 76 -14.75 -8.18 3.05
N ILE A 77 -13.58 -8.43 2.47
CA ILE A 77 -13.47 -8.83 1.06
C ILE A 77 -14.09 -10.22 0.85
N ILE A 78 -13.79 -11.21 1.69
CA ILE A 78 -14.35 -12.57 1.59
C ILE A 78 -15.87 -12.55 1.69
N ASN A 79 -16.41 -11.75 2.62
CA ASN A 79 -17.84 -11.66 2.87
C ASN A 79 -18.60 -10.79 1.85
N SER A 80 -17.89 -10.13 0.92
CA SER A 80 -18.54 -9.33 -0.12
C SER A 80 -19.41 -10.19 -1.04
N THR A 81 -20.57 -9.67 -1.46
CA THR A 81 -21.49 -10.39 -2.34
C THR A 81 -21.06 -10.36 -3.81
N SER A 82 -20.28 -9.34 -4.20
CA SER A 82 -19.77 -9.16 -5.55
C SER A 82 -18.25 -9.23 -5.59
N PRO A 83 -17.65 -9.51 -6.76
CA PRO A 83 -16.23 -9.29 -6.97
C PRO A 83 -15.84 -7.83 -6.65
N GLN A 84 -14.63 -7.63 -6.13
CA GLN A 84 -14.16 -6.33 -5.65
C GLN A 84 -13.18 -5.68 -6.64
N THR A 85 -13.31 -4.37 -6.84
CA THR A 85 -12.37 -3.53 -7.59
C THR A 85 -11.26 -2.97 -6.66
N PRO A 86 -10.16 -2.43 -7.21
CA PRO A 86 -9.16 -1.72 -6.41
C PRO A 86 -9.76 -0.60 -5.54
N GLY A 87 -10.70 0.18 -6.08
CA GLY A 87 -11.43 1.21 -5.33
C GLY A 87 -12.24 0.67 -4.16
N ASP A 88 -12.93 -0.46 -4.34
CA ASP A 88 -13.74 -1.08 -3.27
C ASP A 88 -12.85 -1.56 -2.12
N VAL A 89 -11.73 -2.20 -2.45
CA VAL A 89 -10.76 -2.68 -1.45
C VAL A 89 -10.16 -1.50 -0.68
N PHE A 90 -9.79 -0.43 -1.39
CA PHE A 90 -9.24 0.77 -0.77
C PHE A 90 -10.25 1.50 0.12
N ARG A 91 -11.51 1.60 -0.31
CA ARG A 91 -12.59 2.19 0.48
C ARG A 91 -12.79 1.46 1.81
N LYS A 92 -12.87 0.13 1.77
CA LYS A 92 -12.94 -0.70 2.99
C LYS A 92 -11.74 -0.48 3.91
N ALA A 93 -10.55 -0.36 3.31
CA ALA A 93 -9.34 -0.09 4.06
C ALA A 93 -9.36 1.31 4.73
N LEU A 94 -9.91 2.34 4.06
CA LEU A 94 -10.11 3.67 4.64
C LEU A 94 -11.07 3.62 5.83
N GLU A 95 -12.21 2.93 5.68
CA GLU A 95 -13.20 2.75 6.75
C GLU A 95 -12.56 2.11 8.00
N LEU A 96 -11.82 1.00 7.82
CA LEU A 96 -11.11 0.32 8.90
C LEU A 96 -10.02 1.16 9.56
N ASN A 97 -9.35 2.00 8.78
CA ASN A 97 -8.27 2.86 9.25
C ASN A 97 -8.73 4.27 9.60
N LYS A 98 -10.04 4.52 9.74
CA LYS A 98 -10.61 5.82 10.13
C LYS A 98 -10.09 6.97 9.25
N GLY A 99 -10.07 6.73 7.94
CA GLY A 99 -9.64 7.69 6.93
C GLY A 99 -8.13 7.91 6.85
N ASP A 100 -7.31 7.15 7.59
CA ASP A 100 -5.84 7.21 7.47
C ASP A 100 -5.38 6.58 6.16
N VAL A 101 -5.07 7.43 5.18
CA VAL A 101 -4.69 7.02 3.81
C VAL A 101 -3.44 6.15 3.79
N ASN A 102 -2.45 6.45 4.64
CA ASN A 102 -1.21 5.70 4.67
C ASN A 102 -1.43 4.26 5.14
N LYS A 103 -2.20 4.10 6.22
CA LYS A 103 -2.57 2.77 6.69
C LYS A 103 -3.50 2.07 5.70
N ALA A 104 -4.45 2.78 5.10
CA ALA A 104 -5.34 2.17 4.12
C ALA A 104 -4.57 1.59 2.92
N LEU A 105 -3.65 2.35 2.32
CA LEU A 105 -2.81 1.87 1.21
C LEU A 105 -1.92 0.69 1.63
N LEU A 106 -1.33 0.74 2.83
CA LEU A 106 -0.52 -0.36 3.37
C LEU A 106 -1.35 -1.63 3.59
N ALA A 107 -2.56 -1.51 4.15
CA ALA A 107 -3.46 -2.64 4.36
C ALA A 107 -3.86 -3.29 3.01
N CYS A 108 -4.17 -2.47 1.99
CA CYS A 108 -4.46 -2.97 0.64
C CYS A 108 -3.27 -3.74 0.07
N HIS A 109 -2.07 -3.16 0.12
CA HIS A 109 -0.84 -3.82 -0.31
C HIS A 109 -0.67 -5.18 0.36
N ASN A 110 -0.74 -5.23 1.69
CA ASN A 110 -0.53 -6.44 2.48
C ASN A 110 -1.54 -7.54 2.14
N VAL A 111 -2.83 -7.20 2.13
CA VAL A 111 -3.90 -8.19 1.88
C VAL A 111 -3.82 -8.76 0.47
N ILE A 112 -3.54 -7.91 -0.53
CA ILE A 112 -3.42 -8.34 -1.92
C ILE A 112 -2.13 -9.16 -2.11
N ARG A 113 -1.00 -8.72 -1.54
CA ARG A 113 0.29 -9.43 -1.61
C ARG A 113 0.19 -10.81 -0.96
N ALA A 114 -0.40 -10.89 0.23
CA ALA A 114 -0.66 -12.15 0.92
C ALA A 114 -1.53 -13.10 0.11
N SER A 115 -2.58 -12.57 -0.53
CA SER A 115 -3.48 -13.36 -1.38
C SER A 115 -2.79 -13.85 -2.65
N ALA A 116 -1.93 -13.02 -3.25
CA ALA A 116 -1.17 -13.36 -4.46
C ALA A 116 -0.07 -14.41 -4.19
N ARG A 117 0.66 -14.26 -3.08
CA ARG A 117 1.82 -15.11 -2.75
C ARG A 117 1.42 -16.36 -1.96
N GLY A 118 0.28 -16.34 -1.27
CA GLY A 118 -0.18 -17.44 -0.41
C GLY A 118 0.79 -17.77 0.72
N ALA A 119 1.52 -16.76 1.22
CA ALA A 119 2.72 -16.99 2.03
C ALA A 119 2.95 -15.94 3.13
N GLU A 120 2.02 -15.01 3.36
CA GLU A 120 2.16 -14.10 4.51
C GLU A 120 1.53 -14.66 5.76
N ASP A 121 2.31 -14.62 6.84
CA ASP A 121 1.88 -15.04 8.16
C ASP A 121 1.45 -13.81 8.97
N PHE A 122 0.14 -13.53 8.98
CA PHE A 122 -0.46 -12.52 9.86
C PHE A 122 -0.72 -13.05 11.28
N SER A 123 -0.19 -14.22 11.67
CA SER A 123 -0.45 -14.82 12.98
C SER A 123 -0.04 -13.95 14.16
N GLY A 124 0.87 -12.99 13.94
CA GLY A 124 1.23 -11.96 14.93
C GLY A 124 0.05 -11.09 15.37
N GLN A 125 -0.96 -10.90 14.51
CA GLN A 125 -2.16 -10.10 14.78
C GLN A 125 -3.25 -10.88 15.55
N LEU A 126 -3.07 -12.19 15.69
CA LEU A 126 -4.08 -13.05 16.30
C LEU A 126 -4.08 -12.93 17.82
N THR A 127 -5.29 -12.92 18.38
CA THR A 127 -5.48 -13.08 19.82
C THR A 127 -5.02 -14.48 20.27
N GLU A 128 -4.75 -14.65 21.57
CA GLU A 128 -4.30 -15.95 22.08
C GLU A 128 -5.36 -17.05 21.89
N SER A 129 -6.65 -16.70 21.99
CA SER A 129 -7.75 -17.64 21.71
C SER A 129 -7.76 -18.09 20.23
N GLU A 130 -7.45 -17.18 19.30
CA GLU A 130 -7.34 -17.48 17.87
C GLU A 130 -6.12 -18.32 17.54
N LYS A 131 -4.97 -18.03 18.15
CA LYS A 131 -3.78 -18.88 18.06
C LYS A 131 -4.08 -20.29 18.56
N ASN A 132 -4.79 -20.41 19.67
CA ASN A 132 -5.21 -21.70 20.21
C ASN A 132 -6.19 -22.44 19.28
N LEU A 133 -7.09 -21.72 18.60
CA LEU A 133 -7.99 -22.29 17.61
C LEU A 133 -7.24 -22.83 16.37
N ILE A 134 -6.22 -22.13 15.87
CA ILE A 134 -5.35 -22.62 14.78
C ILE A 134 -4.57 -23.85 15.21
N LYS A 135 -4.04 -23.88 16.44
CA LYS A 135 -3.26 -25.03 16.96
C LYS A 135 -4.06 -26.32 17.06
N LYS A 136 -5.41 -26.27 17.11
CA LYS A 136 -6.24 -27.48 17.11
C LYS A 136 -5.98 -28.30 15.82
N PRO A 137 -5.59 -29.58 15.90
CA PRO A 137 -5.06 -30.33 14.76
C PRO A 137 -6.11 -30.67 13.69
N ASN A 138 -7.40 -30.65 14.02
CA ASN A 138 -8.48 -30.91 13.08
C ASN A 138 -9.76 -30.13 13.46
N TYR A 139 -10.74 -30.14 12.56
CA TYR A 139 -12.02 -29.44 12.72
C TYR A 139 -13.03 -30.22 13.56
N ARG A 140 -12.65 -31.38 14.13
CA ARG A 140 -13.57 -32.26 14.85
C ARG A 140 -13.91 -31.65 16.22
N GLY A 141 -15.20 -31.60 16.54
CA GLY A 141 -15.70 -31.04 17.80
C GLY A 141 -15.74 -29.52 17.85
N LEU A 142 -15.43 -28.83 16.76
CA LEU A 142 -15.67 -27.39 16.61
C LEU A 142 -17.12 -27.13 16.20
N SER A 143 -17.70 -26.04 16.68
CA SER A 143 -18.95 -25.50 16.14
C SER A 143 -18.75 -25.06 14.67
N GLU A 144 -19.82 -24.95 13.88
CA GLU A 144 -19.71 -24.45 12.49
C GLU A 144 -19.11 -23.04 12.42
N GLU A 145 -19.42 -22.18 13.40
CA GLU A 145 -18.82 -20.85 13.52
C GLU A 145 -17.31 -20.93 13.81
N GLU A 146 -16.89 -21.80 14.74
CA GLU A 146 -15.47 -22.02 15.03
C GLU A 146 -14.73 -22.62 13.83
N LYS A 147 -15.36 -23.53 13.07
CA LYS A 147 -14.78 -24.08 11.84
C LYS A 147 -14.57 -22.98 10.80
N LYS A 148 -15.58 -22.15 10.54
CA LYS A 148 -15.48 -21.02 9.61
C LYS A 148 -14.37 -20.05 10.06
N LYS A 149 -14.34 -19.72 11.35
CA LYS A 149 -13.31 -18.84 11.93
C LYS A 149 -11.91 -19.46 11.80
N LYS A 150 -11.73 -20.73 12.19
CA LYS A 150 -10.45 -21.45 12.07
C LYS A 150 -9.94 -21.45 10.62
N TYR A 151 -10.81 -21.72 9.66
CA TYR A 151 -10.45 -21.71 8.24
C TYR A 151 -9.98 -20.35 7.75
N GLN A 152 -10.64 -19.26 8.16
CA GLN A 152 -10.20 -17.89 7.85
C GLN A 152 -8.84 -17.58 8.49
N LEU A 153 -8.67 -17.95 9.75
CA LEU A 153 -7.43 -17.74 10.49
C LEU A 153 -6.25 -18.51 9.89
N GLU A 154 -6.48 -19.74 9.42
CA GLU A 154 -5.46 -20.54 8.74
C GLU A 154 -5.08 -19.95 7.37
N GLN A 155 -6.03 -19.35 6.63
CA GLN A 155 -5.72 -18.60 5.40
C GLN A 155 -4.84 -17.37 5.71
N MET A 156 -5.12 -16.68 6.80
CA MET A 156 -4.35 -15.50 7.25
C MET A 156 -2.97 -15.84 7.81
N ALA A 157 -2.79 -17.04 8.35
CA ALA A 157 -1.50 -17.55 8.76
C ALA A 157 -0.67 -18.09 7.57
N GLY A 158 -1.03 -17.72 6.33
CA GLY A 158 -0.33 -18.12 5.12
C GLY A 158 -0.36 -19.63 4.83
N ARG A 159 -1.32 -20.38 5.41
CA ARG A 159 -1.37 -21.84 5.24
C ARG A 159 -2.05 -22.29 3.95
N PHE A 160 -2.61 -21.36 3.17
CA PHE A 160 -3.29 -21.67 1.90
C PHE A 160 -2.81 -20.73 0.78
N LYS A 161 -2.36 -21.32 -0.33
CA LYS A 161 -2.25 -20.61 -1.61
C LYS A 161 -3.66 -20.43 -2.20
N ASN A 162 -3.92 -19.29 -2.83
CA ASN A 162 -5.21 -18.94 -3.45
C ASN A 162 -6.37 -18.88 -2.44
N SER A 163 -6.31 -17.94 -1.50
CA SER A 163 -7.34 -17.69 -0.49
C SER A 163 -8.70 -17.31 -1.11
N GLN A 164 -9.78 -17.36 -0.33
CA GLN A 164 -11.09 -16.84 -0.76
C GLN A 164 -11.03 -15.35 -1.12
N VAL A 165 -10.08 -14.60 -0.55
CA VAL A 165 -9.78 -13.22 -0.97
C VAL A 165 -9.37 -13.22 -2.45
N PHE A 166 -8.47 -14.11 -2.84
CA PHE A 166 -8.00 -14.25 -4.23
C PHE A 166 -9.15 -14.47 -5.23
N GLU A 167 -10.16 -15.26 -4.86
CA GLU A 167 -11.35 -15.47 -5.69
C GLU A 167 -12.17 -14.18 -5.85
N LYS A 168 -12.35 -13.42 -4.76
CA LYS A 168 -13.12 -12.15 -4.76
C LYS A 168 -12.44 -11.03 -5.53
N LEU A 169 -11.12 -11.12 -5.72
CA LEU A 169 -10.33 -10.19 -6.53
C LEU A 169 -10.27 -10.62 -8.01
N ALA A 170 -11.17 -11.49 -8.48
CA ALA A 170 -11.26 -11.90 -9.89
C ALA A 170 -11.19 -10.78 -10.95
N PRO A 171 -11.81 -9.61 -10.76
CA PRO A 171 -11.71 -8.52 -11.72
C PRO A 171 -10.29 -7.98 -11.87
N MET A 172 -9.46 -8.14 -10.84
CA MET A 172 -8.04 -7.78 -10.84
C MET A 172 -7.18 -8.88 -11.48
N ARG A 173 -7.72 -10.03 -11.88
CA ARG A 173 -6.95 -11.15 -12.44
C ARG A 173 -6.97 -11.24 -13.97
N LYS A 174 -7.87 -10.52 -14.65
CA LYS A 174 -8.16 -10.78 -16.06
C LYS A 174 -7.08 -10.16 -16.96
N GLY A 175 -6.05 -10.94 -17.28
CA GLY A 175 -4.90 -10.47 -18.07
C GLY A 175 -3.75 -9.94 -17.22
N ASP A 176 -4.01 -9.63 -15.95
CA ASP A 176 -3.06 -9.03 -15.03
C ASP A 176 -2.42 -10.04 -14.06
N ASN A 177 -1.11 -9.90 -13.86
CA ASN A 177 -0.37 -10.53 -12.77
C ASN A 177 -0.82 -9.88 -11.45
N MET A 178 -1.37 -10.65 -10.51
CA MET A 178 -1.71 -10.17 -9.16
C MET A 178 -0.51 -9.51 -8.44
N GLY A 179 0.72 -9.81 -8.90
CA GLY A 179 1.95 -9.03 -8.68
C GLY A 179 1.74 -7.53 -8.77
N ALA A 180 1.35 -7.07 -9.94
CA ALA A 180 1.22 -5.65 -10.27
C ALA A 180 0.26 -4.92 -9.32
N TRP A 181 -0.83 -5.56 -8.87
CA TRP A 181 -1.82 -4.89 -8.04
C TRP A 181 -1.36 -4.55 -6.63
N TYR A 182 -0.62 -5.42 -5.96
CA TYR A 182 -0.06 -5.02 -4.67
C TYR A 182 1.07 -4.01 -4.86
N HIS A 183 1.76 -4.02 -6.01
CA HIS A 183 2.74 -2.97 -6.33
C HIS A 183 2.07 -1.62 -6.54
N PHE A 184 0.93 -1.55 -7.23
CA PHE A 184 0.13 -0.32 -7.38
C PHE A 184 -0.12 0.40 -6.05
N PHE A 185 -0.58 -0.35 -5.04
CA PHE A 185 -0.83 0.21 -3.71
C PHE A 185 0.46 0.59 -2.99
N ALA A 186 1.53 -0.19 -3.13
CA ALA A 186 2.84 0.15 -2.57
C ALA A 186 3.40 1.42 -3.18
N THR A 187 3.48 1.52 -4.51
CA THR A 187 4.01 2.68 -5.21
C THR A 187 3.16 3.93 -4.99
N SER A 188 1.84 3.80 -4.88
CA SER A 188 0.95 4.87 -4.41
C SER A 188 1.34 5.37 -3.02
N LEU A 189 1.58 4.46 -2.08
CA LEU A 189 2.00 4.79 -0.73
C LEU A 189 3.38 5.44 -0.69
N VAL A 190 4.33 4.94 -1.49
CA VAL A 190 5.67 5.52 -1.64
C VAL A 190 5.58 6.96 -2.10
N SER A 191 4.87 7.20 -3.20
CA SER A 191 4.75 8.55 -3.78
C SER A 191 4.05 9.50 -2.82
N PHE A 192 2.93 9.08 -2.23
CA PHE A 192 2.21 9.86 -1.23
C PHE A 192 3.11 10.29 -0.05
N ASN A 193 3.89 9.36 0.50
CA ASN A 193 4.84 9.69 1.58
C ASN A 193 6.05 10.50 1.09
N ASN A 194 6.49 10.30 -0.15
CA ASN A 194 7.59 11.07 -0.70
C ASN A 194 7.22 12.55 -0.90
N HIS A 195 5.95 12.86 -1.17
CA HIS A 195 5.47 14.24 -1.14
C HIS A 195 5.60 14.87 0.24
N ALA A 196 5.14 14.14 1.26
CA ALA A 196 5.27 14.57 2.64
C ALA A 196 6.76 14.81 2.99
N TYR A 197 7.64 13.88 2.62
CA TYR A 197 9.07 13.94 2.92
C TYR A 197 9.85 14.99 2.12
N SER A 198 9.59 15.11 0.82
CA SER A 198 10.29 16.04 -0.07
C SER A 198 9.97 17.50 0.28
N GLY A 199 8.76 17.78 0.76
CA GLY A 199 8.41 19.06 1.37
C GLY A 199 9.25 19.36 2.62
N PHE A 200 9.62 18.33 3.39
CA PHE A 200 10.38 18.48 4.64
C PHE A 200 11.90 18.67 4.43
N ILE A 201 12.52 18.04 3.43
CA ILE A 201 13.99 18.14 3.24
C ILE A 201 14.38 19.24 2.26
N ASN A 202 13.63 19.40 1.17
CA ASN A 202 14.10 20.21 0.04
C ASN A 202 13.41 21.58 -0.07
N GLY A 203 12.70 22.02 0.99
CA GLY A 203 12.16 23.39 1.06
C GLY A 203 11.20 23.72 -0.09
N GLY A 204 10.35 22.77 -0.47
CA GLY A 204 9.38 22.94 -1.56
C GLY A 204 9.90 22.44 -2.90
N MET A 205 10.03 21.11 -3.05
CA MET A 205 10.07 20.53 -4.39
C MET A 205 8.70 20.65 -5.05
N SER A 206 8.69 21.10 -6.31
CA SER A 206 7.50 20.98 -7.16
C SER A 206 7.00 19.53 -7.19
N SER A 207 5.71 19.31 -7.39
CA SER A 207 5.13 17.97 -7.46
C SER A 207 5.83 17.05 -8.47
N ASN A 208 6.21 17.62 -9.62
CA ASN A 208 7.02 16.93 -10.62
C ASN A 208 8.37 16.42 -10.10
N GLY A 209 8.97 17.10 -9.12
CA GLY A 209 10.21 16.67 -8.49
C GLY A 209 10.00 15.48 -7.54
N ALA A 210 8.98 15.54 -6.69
CA ALA A 210 8.68 14.47 -5.75
C ALA A 210 8.28 13.17 -6.47
N TYR A 211 7.48 13.29 -7.53
CA TYR A 211 7.16 12.18 -8.41
C TYR A 211 8.42 11.55 -9.05
N ARG A 212 9.29 12.36 -9.66
CA ARG A 212 10.53 11.86 -10.30
C ARG A 212 11.44 11.16 -9.30
N ASN A 213 11.63 11.72 -8.12
CA ASN A 213 12.44 11.08 -7.08
C ASN A 213 11.87 9.72 -6.65
N ALA A 214 10.54 9.61 -6.54
CA ALA A 214 9.91 8.35 -6.19
C ALA A 214 10.05 7.32 -7.32
N LEU A 215 9.96 7.76 -8.58
CA LEU A 215 10.19 6.92 -9.76
C LEU A 215 11.64 6.43 -9.83
N ASP A 216 12.62 7.33 -9.71
CA ASP A 216 14.05 6.99 -9.77
C ASP A 216 14.43 6.01 -8.65
N LEU A 217 13.89 6.23 -7.44
CA LEU A 217 14.12 5.35 -6.29
C LEU A 217 13.48 3.97 -6.48
N MET A 218 12.31 3.90 -7.08
CA MET A 218 11.61 2.66 -7.40
C MET A 218 12.38 1.87 -8.47
N ILE A 219 12.76 2.52 -9.58
CA ILE A 219 13.59 1.93 -10.65
C ILE A 219 14.90 1.40 -10.06
N TRP A 220 15.63 2.23 -9.33
CA TRP A 220 16.90 1.82 -8.73
C TRP A 220 16.72 0.59 -7.84
N THR A 221 15.66 0.58 -7.03
CA THR A 221 15.43 -0.54 -6.11
C THR A 221 15.07 -1.82 -6.85
N GLU A 222 14.18 -1.77 -7.84
CA GLU A 222 13.82 -2.94 -8.65
C GLU A 222 15.04 -3.52 -9.38
N GLU A 223 15.81 -2.66 -10.05
CA GLU A 223 17.00 -3.07 -10.80
C GLU A 223 18.14 -3.60 -9.91
N ASN A 224 18.31 -3.07 -8.69
CA ASN A 224 19.48 -3.41 -7.86
C ASN A 224 19.18 -4.39 -6.73
N LEU A 225 17.93 -4.48 -6.25
CA LEU A 225 17.58 -5.24 -5.05
C LEU A 225 16.53 -6.33 -5.26
N VAL A 226 15.69 -6.25 -6.30
CA VAL A 226 14.51 -7.11 -6.44
C VAL A 226 14.60 -8.06 -7.63
N SER A 227 14.47 -7.52 -8.83
CA SER A 227 14.23 -8.29 -10.07
C SER A 227 15.42 -8.24 -11.03
N GLY A 228 16.31 -7.26 -10.89
CA GLY A 228 17.49 -7.10 -11.75
C GLY A 228 17.21 -6.37 -13.08
N ASP A 229 15.94 -6.31 -13.48
CA ASP A 229 15.48 -5.58 -14.67
C ASP A 229 13.99 -5.24 -14.53
N ILE A 230 13.71 -3.98 -14.21
CA ILE A 230 12.33 -3.48 -14.08
C ILE A 230 11.58 -3.51 -15.41
N TYR A 231 12.27 -3.52 -16.54
CA TYR A 231 11.65 -3.53 -17.86
C TYR A 231 11.31 -4.94 -18.35
N SER A 232 11.66 -5.97 -17.58
CA SER A 232 11.36 -7.37 -17.91
C SER A 232 9.87 -7.71 -17.80
N ASP A 233 9.11 -6.96 -16.99
CA ASP A 233 7.64 -7.00 -16.92
C ASP A 233 7.06 -5.59 -17.20
N PRO A 234 6.79 -5.26 -18.48
CA PRO A 234 6.24 -3.95 -18.86
C PRO A 234 4.88 -3.62 -18.21
N ASN A 235 4.07 -4.64 -17.88
CA ASN A 235 2.77 -4.42 -17.25
C ASN A 235 2.97 -3.99 -15.79
N GLU A 236 3.85 -4.68 -15.06
CA GLU A 236 4.23 -4.30 -13.69
C GLU A 236 4.82 -2.89 -13.66
N TYR A 237 5.74 -2.57 -14.57
CA TYR A 237 6.30 -1.21 -14.70
C TYR A 237 5.23 -0.13 -14.92
N CYS A 238 4.27 -0.37 -15.82
CA CYS A 238 3.19 0.58 -16.07
C CYS A 238 2.31 0.75 -14.84
N ILE A 239 1.96 -0.33 -14.16
CA ILE A 239 1.13 -0.28 -12.94
C ILE A 239 1.86 0.43 -11.79
N ASP A 240 3.17 0.24 -11.65
CA ASP A 240 4.00 0.95 -10.68
C ASP A 240 4.00 2.45 -10.94
N HIS A 241 4.12 2.82 -12.21
CA HIS A 241 4.04 4.20 -12.65
C HIS A 241 2.65 4.81 -12.39
N TYR A 242 1.57 4.04 -12.58
CA TYR A 242 0.20 4.46 -12.25
C TYR A 242 0.02 4.66 -10.75
N GLY A 243 0.58 3.78 -9.94
CA GLY A 243 0.55 3.90 -8.49
C GLY A 243 1.29 5.16 -8.02
N LEU A 244 2.51 5.39 -8.50
CA LEU A 244 3.27 6.61 -8.20
C LEU A 244 2.48 7.90 -8.51
N LYS A 245 1.86 7.98 -9.69
CA LYS A 245 1.02 9.13 -10.04
C LYS A 245 -0.23 9.24 -9.16
N THR A 246 -0.84 8.12 -8.83
CA THR A 246 -2.04 8.10 -7.97
C THR A 246 -1.71 8.59 -6.56
N GLY A 247 -0.59 8.17 -5.98
CA GLY A 247 -0.09 8.67 -4.69
C GLY A 247 0.14 10.18 -4.69
N ASP A 248 0.75 10.71 -5.76
CA ASP A 248 0.94 12.15 -5.95
C ASP A 248 -0.41 12.89 -6.02
N LEU A 249 -1.33 12.41 -6.84
CA LEU A 249 -2.67 13.00 -6.95
C LEU A 249 -3.43 12.99 -5.61
N ILE A 250 -3.31 11.92 -4.81
CA ILE A 250 -3.93 11.87 -3.48
C ILE A 250 -3.34 12.96 -2.58
N ALA A 251 -2.01 13.10 -2.56
CA ALA A 251 -1.34 14.14 -1.77
C ALA A 251 -1.78 15.55 -2.20
N GLN A 252 -1.81 15.82 -3.51
CA GLN A 252 -2.20 17.14 -4.03
C GLN A 252 -3.66 17.51 -3.73
N ASN A 253 -4.59 16.56 -3.89
CA ASN A 253 -6.02 16.86 -3.78
C ASN A 253 -6.53 16.88 -2.34
N TYR A 254 -5.96 16.06 -1.46
CA TYR A 254 -6.49 15.84 -0.11
C TYR A 254 -5.56 16.31 1.01
N PHE A 255 -4.27 16.53 0.72
CA PHE A 255 -3.27 16.95 1.70
C PHE A 255 -2.39 18.08 1.15
N PRO A 256 -2.96 19.17 0.59
CA PRO A 256 -2.17 20.27 0.02
C PRO A 256 -1.25 20.92 1.04
N GLU A 257 -1.56 20.84 2.34
CA GLU A 257 -0.70 21.30 3.42
C GLU A 257 0.63 20.54 3.49
N PHE A 258 0.69 19.30 2.98
CA PHE A 258 1.95 18.56 2.85
C PHE A 258 2.91 19.24 1.86
N LEU A 259 2.37 20.00 0.91
CA LEU A 259 3.15 20.76 -0.07
C LEU A 259 3.60 22.13 0.49
N GLY A 260 2.81 22.73 1.37
CA GLY A 260 3.04 24.10 1.89
C GLY A 260 3.73 24.18 3.25
N LYS A 261 3.19 23.52 4.28
CA LYS A 261 3.62 23.74 5.69
C LYS A 261 5.00 23.17 6.00
N TYR A 262 5.40 22.10 5.34
CA TYR A 262 6.71 21.51 5.60
C TYR A 262 7.85 22.30 5.00
N THR A 263 7.59 23.06 3.94
CA THR A 263 8.53 24.05 3.41
C THR A 263 8.85 25.09 4.47
N GLU A 264 7.85 25.61 5.19
CA GLU A 264 8.04 26.59 6.27
C GLU A 264 8.86 26.00 7.43
N ILE A 265 8.51 24.82 7.94
CA ILE A 265 9.24 24.16 9.05
C ILE A 265 10.68 23.80 8.65
N ALA A 266 10.90 23.37 7.40
CA ALA A 266 12.22 23.05 6.86
C ALA A 266 13.09 24.30 6.73
N ILE A 267 12.50 25.39 6.21
CA ILE A 267 13.14 26.70 6.11
C ILE A 267 13.51 27.21 7.51
N ASP A 268 12.59 27.17 8.47
CA ASP A 268 12.86 27.62 9.84
C ASP A 268 14.00 26.83 10.48
N LYS A 269 14.00 25.49 10.36
CA LYS A 269 15.10 24.65 10.85
C LYS A 269 16.42 24.89 10.13
N TYR A 270 16.38 25.11 8.82
CA TYR A 270 17.56 25.44 8.03
C TYR A 270 18.15 26.78 8.48
N LEU A 271 17.31 27.81 8.60
CA LEU A 271 17.70 29.14 9.06
C LEU A 271 18.24 29.11 10.51
N ASP A 272 17.63 28.33 11.40
CA ASP A 272 18.14 28.12 12.76
C ASP A 272 19.51 27.45 12.79
N ASN A 273 19.73 26.43 11.94
CA ASN A 273 21.03 25.78 11.84
C ASN A 273 22.09 26.70 11.24
N ARG A 274 21.71 27.53 10.26
CA ARG A 274 22.56 28.58 9.67
C ARG A 274 22.98 29.62 10.71
N LYS A 275 22.03 30.15 11.49
CA LYS A 275 22.29 31.09 12.60
C LYS A 275 23.26 30.50 13.63
N LYS A 276 23.11 29.23 13.96
CA LYS A 276 24.03 28.51 14.87
C LYS A 276 25.44 28.34 14.28
N GLN A 277 25.56 28.13 12.98
CA GLN A 277 26.87 28.01 12.31
C GLN A 277 27.56 29.37 12.12
N ASP A 278 26.79 30.42 11.81
CA ASP A 278 27.30 31.77 11.55
C ASP A 278 27.56 32.56 12.87
N GLY A 279 27.26 31.98 14.04
CA GLY A 279 27.46 32.61 15.35
C GLY A 279 26.52 33.80 15.63
N THR A 280 25.50 33.99 14.80
CA THR A 280 24.49 35.04 14.95
C THR A 280 23.30 34.48 15.74
N SER A 281 23.27 34.75 17.05
CA SER A 281 22.11 34.49 17.92
C SER A 281 21.04 35.56 17.77
#